data_AF-A0A2D2BX55-F1
#
_entry.id   AF-A0A2D2BX55-F1
#
_cell.length_a   1.000
_cell.length_b   1.000
_cell.length_c   1.000
_cell.angle_alpha   90.00
_cell.angle_beta   90.00
_cell.angle_gamma   90.00
#
_symmetry.space_group_name_H-M   'P 1'
#
loop_
_entity.id
_entity.type
_entity.pdbx_description
1 polymer ?
#
loop_
_entity_poly.entity_id
_entity_poly.type
_entity_poly.pdbx_seq_one_letter_code
_entity_poly.pdbx_strand_id
1 'polypeptide(L)'
;MPDRRRPGIGRRFQAPFGRHPPPSRQRRDDEGHRLPLAQGPATNRNEPMSTDTTIQAISLGSFAELDTDEKQMGADKAGSLVGSSFGSSTAPLANSILHLGLHDADANGSLAFGNHTVGAEYITINGTRQAVDAGVQYRGTVTYMDGTSTAGVTLRIIQDGTGQLYLLPPPTDAGRPEIEALTLKPIAAITLTAVKQNNFGALISSRYGLQSPTFLCFRHGTMILTDQGERAVETLRPGDRVMTRDHGWQAIRWIGSRRVDGSLLRAFPKMRPVRIGAGTLGPDLPRRDLYVSQQHRILVGSRIAERIFGQPEVLVAARFLTGIPGIAVDESDDGLDYFHLLFNRHEIVISEGAQTESLFTGPEALKAVSAEARAEMLALFPDLLRGDGPPVPARPIASGRRARELARRHRDRGKVMQGARA
;
A
#
# COMPACT_ATOMS: atom_id res chain seq x y z
N MET A 1 37.39 62.39 -19.76
CA MET A 1 36.48 63.54 -19.51
C MET A 1 35.47 63.61 -20.66
N PRO A 2 34.21 64.03 -20.42
CA PRO A 2 33.03 63.26 -20.84
C PRO A 2 32.12 63.95 -21.89
N ASP A 3 31.14 63.17 -22.37
CA ASP A 3 29.72 63.52 -22.65
C ASP A 3 29.33 64.35 -23.91
N ARG A 4 28.20 63.92 -24.51
CA ARG A 4 27.10 64.67 -25.17
C ARG A 4 26.84 64.64 -26.71
N ARG A 5 25.64 64.09 -27.01
CA ARG A 5 24.50 64.59 -27.85
C ARG A 5 24.38 64.24 -29.36
N ARG A 6 23.37 63.38 -29.68
CA ARG A 6 22.09 63.54 -30.48
C ARG A 6 22.10 64.32 -31.84
N PRO A 7 21.02 64.32 -32.68
CA PRO A 7 20.05 63.28 -33.18
C PRO A 7 19.58 63.45 -34.67
N GLY A 8 18.80 62.48 -35.22
CA GLY A 8 17.51 62.73 -35.93
C GLY A 8 17.37 62.73 -37.49
N ILE A 9 16.18 62.26 -37.95
CA ILE A 9 15.45 62.49 -39.25
C ILE A 9 15.74 61.48 -40.40
N GLY A 10 14.82 60.88 -41.17
CA GLY A 10 13.34 60.84 -41.24
C GLY A 10 12.79 60.30 -42.60
N ARG A 11 11.51 59.84 -42.59
CA ARG A 11 10.49 59.61 -43.68
C ARG A 11 10.69 58.50 -44.74
N ARG A 12 9.78 57.55 -45.11
CA ARG A 12 8.31 57.38 -45.44
C ARG A 12 7.88 57.79 -46.87
N PHE A 13 7.37 56.85 -47.69
CA PHE A 13 6.33 56.94 -48.79
C PHE A 13 5.97 55.50 -49.27
N GLN A 14 4.74 54.96 -49.08
CA GLN A 14 3.50 54.91 -49.91
C GLN A 14 3.52 54.04 -51.20
N ALA A 15 2.51 53.14 -51.32
CA ALA A 15 2.13 52.25 -52.46
C ALA A 15 1.28 53.00 -53.52
N PRO A 16 0.87 52.43 -54.71
CA PRO A 16 -0.37 51.58 -54.81
C PRO A 16 -0.59 50.67 -56.10
N PHE A 17 -1.75 49.96 -56.15
CA PHE A 17 -2.51 49.27 -57.25
C PHE A 17 -1.87 48.07 -58.02
N GLY A 18 -2.51 46.95 -58.43
CA GLY A 18 -3.90 46.43 -58.47
C GLY A 18 -4.11 45.65 -59.81
N ARG A 19 -4.61 44.38 -59.80
CA ARG A 19 -5.31 43.66 -60.92
C ARG A 19 -5.61 42.16 -60.60
N HIS A 20 -6.79 41.65 -61.00
CA HIS A 20 -7.30 40.25 -61.04
C HIS A 20 -7.49 39.80 -62.53
N PRO A 21 -8.03 38.59 -62.87
CA PRO A 21 -7.55 37.18 -62.85
C PRO A 21 -7.46 36.60 -64.31
N PRO A 22 -7.12 35.30 -64.62
CA PRO A 22 -8.07 34.13 -64.69
C PRO A 22 -7.34 32.73 -64.63
N PRO A 23 -7.83 31.58 -65.17
CA PRO A 23 -9.13 30.88 -65.05
C PRO A 23 -9.02 29.42 -64.50
N SER A 24 -10.20 28.85 -64.25
CA SER A 24 -10.53 27.45 -63.93
C SER A 24 -10.06 26.40 -64.94
N ARG A 25 -9.61 25.22 -64.46
CA ARG A 25 -9.80 23.93 -65.14
C ARG A 25 -9.99 22.78 -64.15
N GLN A 26 -11.09 22.06 -64.40
CA GLN A 26 -11.58 20.88 -63.70
C GLN A 26 -10.52 19.77 -63.61
N ARG A 27 -10.44 19.13 -62.43
CA ARG A 27 -10.13 17.69 -62.37
C ARG A 27 -11.38 16.99 -61.86
N ARG A 28 -11.89 16.14 -62.75
CA ARG A 28 -12.85 15.08 -62.48
C ARG A 28 -12.28 14.16 -61.39
N ASP A 29 -13.10 13.94 -60.37
CA ASP A 29 -13.58 12.64 -59.92
C ASP A 29 -12.59 11.48 -60.10
N ASP A 30 -12.04 10.98 -58.99
CA ASP A 30 -12.30 9.58 -58.67
C ASP A 30 -12.22 9.28 -57.17
N GLU A 31 -12.99 8.26 -56.80
CA GLU A 31 -13.62 7.99 -55.52
C GLU A 31 -12.68 7.53 -54.39
N GLY A 32 -13.11 7.83 -53.16
CA GLY A 32 -12.54 7.25 -51.93
C GLY A 32 -13.30 7.73 -50.70
N HIS A 33 -14.41 7.08 -50.40
CA HIS A 33 -15.34 7.31 -49.29
C HIS A 33 -14.73 7.93 -48.01
N ARG A 34 -15.15 9.17 -47.68
CA ARG A 34 -15.18 9.66 -46.29
C ARG A 34 -16.58 9.42 -45.71
N LEU A 35 -16.68 8.50 -44.76
CA LEU A 35 -17.82 8.41 -43.85
C LEU A 35 -17.80 9.62 -42.88
N PRO A 36 -18.97 10.12 -42.45
CA PRO A 36 -19.06 11.28 -41.57
C PRO A 36 -18.53 10.93 -40.16
N LEU A 37 -17.79 11.87 -39.56
CA LEU A 37 -17.41 11.84 -38.15
C LEU A 37 -18.69 11.83 -37.31
N ALA A 38 -19.09 10.64 -36.85
CA ALA A 38 -20.07 10.49 -35.79
C ALA A 38 -19.50 11.14 -34.52
N GLN A 39 -20.17 12.21 -34.06
CA GLN A 39 -19.97 12.72 -32.72
C GLN A 39 -20.36 11.61 -31.74
N GLY A 40 -19.37 10.99 -31.10
CA GLY A 40 -19.61 10.03 -30.03
C GLY A 40 -20.38 10.69 -28.88
N PRO A 41 -21.20 9.92 -28.13
CA PRO A 41 -22.02 10.48 -27.08
C PRO A 41 -21.12 11.12 -26.02
N ALA A 42 -21.48 12.33 -25.60
CA ALA A 42 -20.86 13.00 -24.47
C ALA A 42 -21.01 12.11 -23.23
N THR A 43 -19.91 11.48 -22.81
CA THR A 43 -19.90 10.72 -21.56
C THR A 43 -19.96 11.70 -20.40
N ASN A 44 -21.03 11.59 -19.63
CA ASN A 44 -21.27 12.37 -18.44
C ASN A 44 -20.15 12.06 -17.42
N ARG A 45 -19.29 13.03 -17.11
CA ARG A 45 -18.02 12.84 -16.35
C ARG A 45 -18.19 12.69 -14.83
N ASN A 46 -19.35 12.24 -14.34
CA ASN A 46 -19.64 12.17 -12.90
C ASN A 46 -20.24 10.82 -12.43
N GLU A 47 -20.09 9.74 -13.19
CA GLU A 47 -20.40 8.39 -12.67
C GLU A 47 -19.21 7.83 -11.88
N PRO A 48 -19.43 7.26 -10.68
CA PRO A 48 -18.39 6.59 -9.92
C PRO A 48 -17.78 5.45 -10.75
N MET A 49 -16.45 5.41 -10.84
CA MET A 49 -15.73 4.35 -11.53
C MET A 49 -15.65 3.11 -10.64
N SER A 50 -16.01 1.93 -11.17
CA SER A 50 -15.92 0.64 -10.48
C SER A 50 -14.57 0.46 -9.75
N THR A 51 -14.61 -0.08 -8.53
CA THR A 51 -13.42 -0.38 -7.76
C THR A 51 -13.16 -1.87 -7.67
N ASP A 52 -11.95 -2.27 -8.08
CA ASP A 52 -11.45 -3.64 -7.95
C ASP A 52 -10.45 -3.69 -6.81
N THR A 53 -10.75 -4.50 -5.81
CA THR A 53 -9.95 -4.60 -4.59
C THR A 53 -9.60 -6.04 -4.29
N THR A 54 -8.32 -6.37 -4.12
CA THR A 54 -7.91 -7.73 -3.68
C THR A 54 -7.68 -7.77 -2.18
N ILE A 55 -8.29 -8.75 -1.52
CA ILE A 55 -8.26 -8.96 -0.07
C ILE A 55 -7.74 -10.38 0.22
N GLN A 56 -7.24 -10.61 1.43
CA GLN A 56 -7.01 -11.97 1.93
C GLN A 56 -8.17 -12.40 2.81
N ALA A 57 -8.81 -13.50 2.43
CA ALA A 57 -9.88 -14.15 3.18
C ALA A 57 -9.43 -15.55 3.62
N ILE A 58 -10.12 -16.13 4.59
CA ILE A 58 -9.85 -17.49 5.06
C ILE A 58 -10.97 -18.40 4.56
N SER A 59 -10.63 -19.45 3.82
CA SER A 59 -11.60 -20.50 3.47
C SER A 59 -11.99 -21.28 4.71
N LEU A 60 -13.30 -21.45 4.90
CA LEU A 60 -13.88 -22.23 6.00
C LEU A 60 -14.45 -23.58 5.53
N GLY A 61 -14.30 -23.91 4.24
CA GLY A 61 -14.90 -25.10 3.63
C GLY A 61 -16.35 -24.89 3.14
N SER A 62 -16.91 -25.94 2.55
CA SER A 62 -18.26 -25.93 1.99
C SER A 62 -19.31 -26.20 3.07
N PHE A 63 -20.45 -25.52 2.97
CA PHE A 63 -21.58 -25.67 3.86
C PHE A 63 -22.90 -25.62 3.08
N ALA A 64 -23.98 -26.07 3.71
CA ALA A 64 -25.32 -25.92 3.14
C ALA A 64 -25.65 -24.44 2.91
N GLU A 65 -26.49 -24.19 1.92
CA GLU A 65 -26.99 -22.86 1.54
C GLU A 65 -27.57 -22.12 2.76
N LEU A 66 -27.05 -20.91 3.01
CA LEU A 66 -27.40 -20.06 4.14
C LEU A 66 -28.61 -19.17 3.86
N ASP A 67 -28.91 -18.91 2.59
CA ASP A 67 -30.07 -18.14 2.15
C ASP A 67 -30.90 -18.98 1.18
N THR A 68 -31.93 -19.66 1.69
CA THR A 68 -32.83 -20.45 0.84
C THR A 68 -34.08 -19.69 0.39
N ASP A 69 -34.31 -18.48 0.88
CA ASP A 69 -35.45 -17.63 0.52
C ASP A 69 -34.99 -16.33 -0.14
N GLU A 70 -34.64 -16.42 -1.42
CA GLU A 70 -34.23 -15.33 -2.32
C GLU A 70 -35.23 -14.17 -2.45
N LYS A 71 -36.42 -14.28 -1.84
CA LYS A 71 -37.44 -13.21 -1.83
C LYS A 71 -37.30 -12.28 -0.64
N GLN A 72 -36.54 -12.67 0.38
CA GLN A 72 -36.32 -11.87 1.59
C GLN A 72 -34.87 -11.45 1.68
N MET A 73 -34.65 -10.29 2.32
CA MET A 73 -33.29 -9.80 2.50
C MET A 73 -32.58 -10.60 3.60
N GLY A 74 -31.58 -11.37 3.19
CA GLY A 74 -30.57 -11.94 4.07
C GLY A 74 -30.76 -13.41 4.43
N ALA A 75 -29.71 -14.00 5.02
CA ALA A 75 -29.57 -15.44 5.22
C ALA A 75 -30.52 -16.02 6.28
N ASP A 76 -31.59 -16.69 5.85
CA ASP A 76 -32.60 -17.33 6.71
C ASP A 76 -32.02 -18.49 7.55
N LYS A 77 -30.99 -19.18 7.06
CA LYS A 77 -30.29 -20.28 7.75
C LYS A 77 -29.01 -19.87 8.45
N ALA A 78 -28.78 -18.57 8.69
CA ALA A 78 -27.62 -18.08 9.45
C ALA A 78 -27.42 -18.77 10.82
N GLY A 79 -28.51 -19.18 11.48
CA GLY A 79 -28.44 -19.88 12.77
C GLY A 79 -27.77 -21.27 12.70
N SER A 80 -27.75 -21.91 11.53
CA SER A 80 -27.22 -23.27 11.35
C SER A 80 -25.71 -23.40 11.61
N LEU A 81 -24.99 -22.28 11.55
CA LEU A 81 -23.56 -22.22 11.78
C LEU A 81 -23.19 -21.92 13.24
N VAL A 82 -24.15 -21.57 14.10
CA VAL A 82 -23.88 -21.30 15.52
C VAL A 82 -23.51 -22.59 16.24
N GLY A 83 -22.41 -22.57 16.98
CA GLY A 83 -21.81 -23.74 17.64
C GLY A 83 -20.72 -24.41 16.80
N SER A 84 -20.66 -24.15 15.50
CA SER A 84 -19.64 -24.73 14.62
C SER A 84 -18.27 -24.12 14.88
N SER A 85 -17.24 -24.96 14.73
CA SER A 85 -15.84 -24.54 14.77
C SER A 85 -15.15 -24.86 13.45
N PHE A 86 -14.30 -23.94 13.00
CA PHE A 86 -13.53 -24.08 11.77
C PHE A 86 -12.05 -23.98 12.06
N GLY A 87 -11.26 -24.90 11.49
CA GLY A 87 -9.84 -25.08 11.76
C GLY A 87 -9.56 -25.73 13.12
N SER A 88 -8.28 -26.01 13.36
CA SER A 88 -7.78 -26.61 14.59
C SER A 88 -6.29 -26.31 14.78
N SER A 89 -5.69 -26.75 15.89
CA SER A 89 -4.23 -26.67 16.06
C SER A 89 -3.46 -27.52 15.05
N THR A 90 -4.06 -28.59 14.52
CA THR A 90 -3.45 -29.50 13.55
C THR A 90 -3.80 -29.17 12.10
N ALA A 91 -4.86 -28.41 11.87
CA ALA A 91 -5.28 -27.89 10.57
C ALA A 91 -5.69 -26.41 10.72
N PRO A 92 -4.71 -25.51 10.93
CA PRO A 92 -5.03 -24.14 11.32
C PRO A 92 -5.54 -23.30 10.16
N LEU A 93 -6.51 -22.43 10.46
CA LEU A 93 -7.07 -21.48 9.50
C LEU A 93 -6.03 -20.53 8.90
N ALA A 94 -4.92 -20.26 9.59
CA ALA A 94 -3.78 -19.51 9.07
C ALA A 94 -3.17 -20.14 7.80
N ASN A 95 -3.40 -21.43 7.54
CA ASN A 95 -2.97 -22.13 6.32
C ASN A 95 -4.03 -22.12 5.21
N SER A 96 -5.25 -21.64 5.49
CA SER A 96 -6.39 -21.65 4.57
C SER A 96 -6.68 -20.27 3.97
N ILE A 97 -5.65 -19.41 3.88
CA ILE A 97 -5.76 -18.05 3.35
C ILE A 97 -5.79 -18.09 1.82
N LEU A 98 -6.71 -17.34 1.22
CA LEU A 98 -6.83 -17.15 -0.23
C LEU A 98 -7.08 -15.68 -0.57
N HIS A 99 -6.85 -15.34 -1.84
CA HIS A 99 -7.09 -13.99 -2.34
C HIS A 99 -8.49 -13.91 -2.97
N LEU A 100 -9.32 -13.00 -2.45
CA LEU A 100 -10.59 -12.63 -3.06
C LEU A 100 -10.44 -11.26 -3.72
N GLY A 101 -10.73 -11.15 -5.01
CA GLY A 101 -11.06 -9.85 -5.60
C GLY A 101 -12.49 -9.48 -5.23
N LEU A 102 -12.72 -8.25 -4.82
CA LEU A 102 -14.03 -7.65 -4.63
C LEU A 102 -14.21 -6.63 -5.76
N HIS A 103 -15.29 -6.79 -6.50
CA HIS A 103 -15.65 -5.92 -7.60
C HIS A 103 -16.89 -5.15 -7.18
N ASP A 104 -16.69 -3.89 -6.80
CA ASP A 104 -17.72 -2.94 -6.39
C ASP A 104 -17.95 -2.02 -7.59
N ALA A 105 -19.08 -2.22 -8.26
CA ALA A 105 -19.29 -1.74 -9.62
C ALA A 105 -19.87 -0.33 -9.67
N ASP A 106 -20.57 0.09 -8.62
CA ASP A 106 -21.09 1.45 -8.45
C ASP A 106 -20.21 2.32 -7.52
N ALA A 107 -19.13 1.74 -6.99
CA ALA A 107 -18.19 2.34 -6.04
C ALA A 107 -18.86 2.93 -4.80
N ASN A 108 -19.99 2.36 -4.37
CA ASN A 108 -20.70 2.82 -3.18
C ASN A 108 -19.99 2.40 -1.87
N GLY A 109 -18.93 1.59 -1.97
CA GLY A 109 -18.16 1.13 -0.82
C GLY A 109 -18.76 -0.11 -0.14
N SER A 110 -19.65 -0.82 -0.82
CA SER A 110 -20.30 -2.05 -0.36
C SER A 110 -20.23 -3.13 -1.45
N LEU A 111 -20.40 -4.38 -1.03
CA LEU A 111 -20.45 -5.54 -1.90
C LEU A 111 -21.79 -6.22 -1.66
N ALA A 112 -22.70 -6.09 -2.63
CA ALA A 112 -24.07 -6.59 -2.57
C ALA A 112 -24.17 -8.11 -2.67
N PHE A 113 -25.24 -8.64 -2.09
CA PHE A 113 -25.66 -10.04 -2.09
C PHE A 113 -26.92 -10.20 -2.93
N GLY A 114 -27.20 -11.43 -3.37
CA GLY A 114 -28.54 -11.82 -3.82
C GLY A 114 -29.03 -11.14 -5.11
N ASN A 115 -28.79 -11.79 -6.24
CA ASN A 115 -29.82 -12.25 -7.18
C ASN A 115 -29.11 -12.98 -8.33
N HIS A 116 -29.67 -14.09 -8.81
CA HIS A 116 -29.18 -14.84 -9.99
C HIS A 116 -29.12 -14.02 -11.29
N THR A 117 -29.59 -12.77 -11.29
CA THR A 117 -29.21 -11.78 -12.30
C THR A 117 -27.93 -11.09 -11.89
N VAL A 118 -26.88 -11.32 -12.67
CA VAL A 118 -25.62 -10.56 -12.69
C VAL A 118 -25.87 -9.05 -12.56
N GLY A 119 -25.92 -8.55 -11.33
CA GLY A 119 -26.06 -7.14 -10.98
C GLY A 119 -24.72 -6.63 -10.49
N ALA A 120 -23.86 -6.26 -11.46
CA ALA A 120 -22.64 -5.47 -11.36
C ALA A 120 -21.50 -5.96 -10.42
N GLU A 121 -21.78 -6.40 -9.20
CA GLU A 121 -20.80 -6.71 -8.15
C GLU A 121 -20.56 -8.21 -7.99
N TYR A 122 -19.32 -8.59 -7.69
CA TYR A 122 -18.91 -10.00 -7.62
C TYR A 122 -17.62 -10.17 -6.87
N ILE A 123 -17.32 -11.41 -6.48
CA ILE A 123 -15.98 -11.79 -6.04
C ILE A 123 -15.23 -12.52 -7.14
N THR A 124 -13.91 -12.41 -7.16
CA THR A 124 -13.04 -13.29 -7.95
C THR A 124 -12.19 -14.17 -7.05
N ILE A 125 -12.26 -15.47 -7.29
CA ILE A 125 -11.44 -16.48 -6.63
C ILE A 125 -10.55 -17.10 -7.70
N ASN A 126 -9.23 -16.96 -7.56
CA ASN A 126 -8.26 -17.44 -8.55
C ASN A 126 -8.54 -16.95 -9.99
N GLY A 127 -9.12 -15.75 -10.13
CA GLY A 127 -9.50 -15.16 -11.42
C GLY A 127 -10.87 -15.61 -11.96
N THR A 128 -11.55 -16.53 -11.29
CA THR A 128 -12.92 -16.94 -11.63
C THR A 128 -13.93 -16.09 -10.90
N ARG A 129 -14.87 -15.50 -11.63
CA ARG A 129 -16.00 -14.73 -11.08
C ARG A 129 -16.96 -15.66 -10.35
N GLN A 130 -17.33 -15.29 -9.13
CA GLN A 130 -18.37 -15.93 -8.34
C GLN A 130 -19.35 -14.86 -7.83
N ALA A 131 -20.62 -15.22 -7.75
CA ALA A 131 -21.62 -14.42 -7.04
C ALA A 131 -21.42 -14.56 -5.53
N VAL A 132 -21.73 -13.50 -4.79
CA VAL A 132 -21.91 -13.59 -3.34
C VAL A 132 -23.36 -13.95 -3.09
N ASP A 133 -23.55 -15.15 -2.58
CA ASP A 133 -24.87 -15.73 -2.31
C ASP A 133 -25.45 -15.06 -1.06
N ALA A 134 -24.73 -15.20 0.05
CA ALA A 134 -25.14 -14.66 1.32
C ALA A 134 -23.96 -14.09 2.12
N GLY A 135 -24.27 -13.21 3.07
CA GLY A 135 -23.29 -12.80 4.07
C GLY A 135 -23.90 -12.58 5.44
N VAL A 136 -23.14 -12.96 6.46
CA VAL A 136 -23.58 -12.98 7.85
C VAL A 136 -22.48 -12.43 8.75
N GLN A 137 -22.88 -11.63 9.73
CA GLN A 137 -22.03 -11.28 10.86
C GLN A 137 -22.33 -12.21 12.03
N TYR A 138 -21.30 -12.87 12.55
CA TYR A 138 -21.37 -13.66 13.76
C TYR A 138 -20.65 -12.96 14.91
N ARG A 139 -21.01 -13.32 16.14
CA ARG A 139 -20.07 -13.28 17.26
C ARG A 139 -19.39 -14.63 17.37
N GLY A 140 -18.11 -14.63 17.73
CA GLY A 140 -17.38 -15.87 17.94
C GLY A 140 -16.14 -15.72 18.81
N THR A 141 -15.48 -16.84 19.01
CA THR A 141 -14.16 -16.93 19.64
C THR A 141 -13.12 -17.21 18.58
N VAL A 142 -12.02 -16.46 18.60
CA VAL A 142 -10.84 -16.70 17.77
C VAL A 142 -9.79 -17.36 18.64
N THR A 143 -9.33 -18.55 18.24
CA THR A 143 -8.25 -19.29 18.90
C THR A 143 -7.01 -19.23 18.03
N TYR A 144 -5.87 -18.89 18.64
CA TYR A 144 -4.62 -18.68 17.95
C TYR A 144 -3.71 -19.90 18.03
N MET A 145 -2.69 -19.92 17.16
CA MET A 145 -1.67 -20.98 17.14
C MET A 145 -0.84 -21.09 18.41
N ASP A 146 -0.76 -20.01 19.21
CA ASP A 146 -0.09 -20.01 20.51
C ASP A 146 -0.98 -20.55 21.65
N GLY A 147 -2.20 -21.00 21.34
CA GLY A 147 -3.17 -21.54 22.29
C GLY A 147 -4.00 -20.47 23.03
N THR A 148 -3.71 -19.18 22.85
CA THR A 148 -4.55 -18.10 23.41
C THR A 148 -5.84 -17.93 22.61
N SER A 149 -6.85 -17.29 23.20
CA SER A 149 -8.12 -17.01 22.52
C SER A 149 -8.71 -15.66 22.88
N THR A 150 -9.49 -15.11 21.95
CA THR A 150 -10.25 -13.87 22.11
C THR A 150 -11.72 -14.16 21.84
N ALA A 151 -12.59 -13.94 22.82
CA ALA A 151 -14.04 -14.15 22.70
C ALA A 151 -14.79 -12.87 22.29
N GLY A 152 -16.02 -13.03 21.81
CA GLY A 152 -16.93 -11.92 21.50
C GLY A 152 -16.58 -11.14 20.22
N VAL A 153 -15.70 -11.69 19.38
CA VAL A 153 -15.19 -11.10 18.14
C VAL A 153 -16.29 -11.08 17.09
N THR A 154 -16.40 -9.98 16.34
CA THR A 154 -17.28 -9.95 15.16
C THR A 154 -16.59 -10.66 14.00
N LEU A 155 -17.24 -11.69 13.43
CA LEU A 155 -16.73 -12.49 12.32
C LEU A 155 -17.65 -12.29 11.12
N ARG A 156 -17.11 -11.83 9.99
CA ARG A 156 -17.87 -11.60 8.76
C ARG A 156 -17.65 -12.75 7.80
N ILE A 157 -18.67 -13.56 7.59
CA ILE A 157 -18.60 -14.72 6.71
C ILE A 157 -19.48 -14.45 5.50
N ILE A 158 -18.94 -14.71 4.31
CA ILE A 158 -19.74 -14.77 3.08
C ILE A 158 -19.80 -16.22 2.58
N GLN A 159 -20.88 -16.54 1.88
CA GLN A 159 -21.03 -17.76 1.10
C GLN A 159 -21.09 -17.38 -0.38
N ASP A 160 -20.40 -18.15 -1.24
CA ASP A 160 -20.61 -18.05 -2.68
C ASP A 160 -21.73 -18.98 -3.16
N GLY A 161 -22.16 -18.84 -4.41
CA GLY A 161 -23.24 -19.66 -4.99
C GLY A 161 -22.93 -21.15 -5.13
N THR A 162 -21.75 -21.62 -4.71
CA THR A 162 -21.40 -23.04 -4.63
C THR A 162 -21.48 -23.59 -3.20
N GLY A 163 -21.86 -22.75 -2.24
CA GLY A 163 -21.95 -23.09 -0.82
C GLY A 163 -20.63 -22.94 -0.07
N GLN A 164 -19.57 -22.42 -0.69
CA GLN A 164 -18.26 -22.28 -0.08
C GLN A 164 -18.20 -21.04 0.83
N LEU A 165 -17.71 -21.22 2.06
CA LEU A 165 -17.64 -20.16 3.07
C LEU A 165 -16.26 -19.50 3.13
N TYR A 166 -16.28 -18.19 3.36
CA TYR A 166 -15.08 -17.37 3.51
C TYR A 166 -15.22 -16.41 4.69
N LEU A 167 -14.28 -16.45 5.64
CA LEU A 167 -14.12 -15.40 6.64
C LEU A 167 -13.37 -14.22 6.02
N LEU A 168 -14.03 -13.06 6.01
CA LEU A 168 -13.46 -11.81 5.52
C LEU A 168 -12.67 -11.08 6.62
N PRO A 169 -11.63 -10.31 6.24
CA PRO A 169 -10.95 -9.44 7.16
C PRO A 169 -11.88 -8.32 7.67
N PRO A 170 -11.56 -7.70 8.82
CA PRO A 170 -12.33 -6.57 9.35
C PRO A 170 -12.50 -5.45 8.30
N PRO A 171 -13.66 -4.77 8.20
CA PRO A 171 -13.78 -3.56 7.40
C PRO A 171 -12.94 -2.40 7.98
N THR A 172 -12.72 -1.33 7.22
CA THR A 172 -11.91 -0.19 7.71
C THR A 172 -12.53 0.57 8.88
N ASP A 173 -13.84 0.46 9.07
CA ASP A 173 -14.59 1.05 10.19
C ASP A 173 -14.79 0.07 11.36
N ALA A 174 -14.17 -1.11 11.31
CA ALA A 174 -14.25 -2.09 12.39
C ALA A 174 -13.71 -1.54 13.71
N GLY A 175 -14.33 -1.99 14.82
CA GLY A 175 -13.84 -1.67 16.15
C GLY A 175 -12.46 -2.28 16.41
N ARG A 176 -11.63 -1.56 17.19
CA ARG A 176 -10.26 -1.98 17.55
C ARG A 176 -10.16 -3.44 18.03
N PRO A 177 -11.04 -3.97 18.91
CA PRO A 177 -10.96 -5.36 19.35
C PRO A 177 -11.16 -6.39 18.23
N GLU A 178 -11.96 -6.06 17.21
CA GLU A 178 -12.17 -6.93 16.06
C GLU A 178 -10.90 -6.99 15.19
N ILE A 179 -10.31 -5.82 14.93
CA ILE A 179 -9.07 -5.70 14.15
C ILE A 179 -7.96 -6.49 14.84
N GLU A 180 -7.76 -6.27 16.13
CA GLU A 180 -6.73 -6.97 16.89
C GLU A 180 -6.95 -8.49 16.86
N ALA A 181 -8.20 -8.92 17.05
CA ALA A 181 -8.52 -10.33 17.11
C ALA A 181 -8.26 -11.08 15.81
N LEU A 182 -8.42 -10.44 14.65
CA LEU A 182 -8.30 -11.07 13.34
C LEU A 182 -6.98 -10.82 12.62
N THR A 183 -6.13 -9.92 13.12
CA THR A 183 -4.91 -9.50 12.40
C THR A 183 -3.62 -9.64 13.20
N LEU A 184 -3.67 -9.74 14.54
CA LEU A 184 -2.45 -9.77 15.36
C LEU A 184 -1.75 -11.12 15.40
N LYS A 185 -2.47 -12.23 15.24
CA LYS A 185 -1.93 -13.57 15.48
C LYS A 185 -2.44 -14.58 14.45
N PRO A 186 -1.64 -15.58 14.07
CA PRO A 186 -2.10 -16.68 13.24
C PRO A 186 -3.28 -17.40 13.90
N ILE A 187 -4.39 -17.48 13.18
CA ILE A 187 -5.63 -18.10 13.66
C ILE A 187 -5.51 -19.62 13.49
N ALA A 188 -5.62 -20.36 14.60
CA ALA A 188 -5.76 -21.80 14.57
C ALA A 188 -7.20 -22.17 14.21
N ALA A 189 -8.16 -21.61 14.95
CA ALA A 189 -9.56 -21.92 14.77
C ALA A 189 -10.45 -20.72 15.10
N ILE A 190 -11.68 -20.75 14.59
CA ILE A 190 -12.78 -19.90 15.08
C ILE A 190 -13.93 -20.78 15.53
N THR A 191 -14.68 -20.32 16.52
CA THR A 191 -15.96 -20.92 16.94
C THR A 191 -17.04 -19.86 16.88
N LEU A 192 -18.12 -20.12 16.15
CA LEU A 192 -19.24 -19.19 16.02
C LEU A 192 -20.19 -19.36 17.20
N THR A 193 -20.45 -18.30 17.95
CA THR A 193 -21.22 -18.38 19.21
C THR A 193 -22.62 -17.78 19.10
N ALA A 194 -22.84 -16.84 18.19
CA ALA A 194 -24.16 -16.27 17.94
C ALA A 194 -24.22 -15.58 16.58
N VAL A 195 -25.41 -15.51 15.97
CA VAL A 195 -25.66 -14.58 14.85
C VAL A 195 -25.71 -13.16 15.42
N LYS A 196 -24.89 -12.26 14.89
CA LYS A 196 -24.89 -10.84 15.23
C LYS A 196 -25.83 -10.07 14.31
N GLN A 197 -25.78 -10.37 13.01
CA GLN A 197 -26.60 -9.75 11.99
C GLN A 197 -26.63 -10.65 10.75
N ASN A 198 -27.80 -10.83 10.14
CA ASN A 198 -27.99 -11.62 8.92
C ASN A 198 -29.03 -11.02 7.96
N ASN A 199 -29.66 -9.90 8.32
CA ASN A 199 -30.75 -9.26 7.58
C ASN A 199 -30.26 -8.00 6.83
N PHE A 200 -29.25 -8.16 5.99
CA PHE A 200 -28.66 -7.06 5.23
C PHE A 200 -28.18 -7.55 3.88
N GLY A 201 -28.26 -6.67 2.87
CA GLY A 201 -27.97 -7.03 1.48
C GLY A 201 -26.56 -6.74 0.99
N ALA A 202 -25.64 -6.22 1.82
CA ALA A 202 -24.28 -5.92 1.39
C ALA A 202 -23.25 -5.81 2.54
N LEU A 203 -21.98 -6.13 2.29
CA LEU A 203 -20.87 -5.82 3.21
C LEU A 203 -19.99 -4.70 2.69
N ILE A 204 -19.60 -3.78 3.57
CA ILE A 204 -18.63 -2.71 3.31
C ILE A 204 -17.42 -3.25 2.55
N SER A 205 -17.16 -2.89 1.29
CA SER A 205 -16.10 -3.49 0.46
C SER A 205 -14.69 -3.12 0.92
N SER A 206 -14.55 -1.98 1.61
CA SER A 206 -13.29 -1.54 2.21
C SER A 206 -12.91 -2.36 3.45
N ARG A 207 -11.74 -3.02 3.39
CA ARG A 207 -11.19 -3.85 4.45
C ARG A 207 -9.92 -3.25 5.07
N TYR A 208 -9.73 -3.53 6.34
CA TYR A 208 -8.46 -3.37 7.01
C TYR A 208 -7.44 -4.33 6.36
N GLY A 209 -6.25 -3.83 6.03
CA GLY A 209 -5.21 -4.64 5.40
C GLY A 209 -5.34 -4.89 3.89
N LEU A 210 -6.27 -4.22 3.18
CA LEU A 210 -6.35 -4.23 1.69
C LEU A 210 -5.11 -3.69 0.99
N GLN A 211 -4.29 -2.98 1.73
CA GLN A 211 -2.92 -2.73 1.37
C GLN A 211 -2.13 -3.50 2.39
N SER A 212 -1.45 -4.57 1.93
CA SER A 212 -0.44 -5.25 2.72
C SER A 212 0.30 -4.22 3.53
N PRO A 213 0.26 -4.33 4.86
CA PRO A 213 0.53 -3.19 5.70
C PRO A 213 1.85 -2.58 5.27
N THR A 214 1.77 -1.33 4.80
CA THR A 214 2.88 -0.59 4.24
C THR A 214 3.71 -0.14 5.43
N PHE A 215 4.42 -1.09 6.03
CA PHE A 215 5.31 -0.82 7.14
C PHE A 215 6.67 -0.38 6.59
N LEU A 216 7.30 0.62 7.21
CA LEU A 216 8.65 1.10 6.91
C LEU A 216 9.58 0.63 8.03
N CYS A 217 10.23 -0.52 7.89
CA CYS A 217 10.89 -1.20 9.02
C CYS A 217 12.35 -1.51 8.77
N PHE A 218 13.14 -1.50 9.84
CA PHE A 218 14.45 -2.15 9.92
C PHE A 218 14.31 -3.54 10.52
N ARG A 219 15.04 -4.54 10.01
CA ARG A 219 15.13 -5.86 10.67
C ARG A 219 15.98 -5.77 11.95
N HIS A 220 15.70 -6.62 12.92
CA HIS A 220 16.58 -6.91 14.05
C HIS A 220 18.06 -7.04 13.63
N GLY A 221 18.96 -6.48 14.43
CA GLY A 221 20.40 -6.49 14.20
C GLY A 221 20.87 -5.43 13.22
N THR A 222 19.96 -4.63 12.64
CA THR A 222 20.33 -3.46 11.82
C THR A 222 21.08 -2.47 12.69
N MET A 223 22.30 -2.13 12.32
CA MET A 223 23.13 -1.14 12.99
C MET A 223 22.72 0.27 12.57
N ILE A 224 22.46 1.13 13.54
CA ILE A 224 22.10 2.54 13.35
C ILE A 224 23.21 3.41 13.93
N LEU A 225 23.63 4.44 13.21
CA LEU A 225 24.66 5.36 13.69
C LEU A 225 24.10 6.27 14.80
N THR A 226 24.65 6.13 16.00
CA THR A 226 24.33 6.96 17.17
C THR A 226 25.54 7.78 17.62
N ASP A 227 25.33 8.71 18.54
CA ASP A 227 26.41 9.50 19.15
C ASP A 227 27.36 8.67 20.02
N GLN A 228 26.99 7.41 20.32
CA GLN A 228 27.82 6.39 20.97
C GLN A 228 28.39 5.36 19.98
N GLY A 229 28.39 5.66 18.68
CA GLY A 229 28.78 4.74 17.62
C GLY A 229 27.61 3.96 17.04
N GLU A 230 27.89 2.93 16.23
CA GLU A 230 26.85 2.09 15.63
C GLU A 230 26.24 1.17 16.70
N ARG A 231 24.91 1.26 16.88
CA ARG A 231 24.15 0.42 17.82
C ARG A 231 23.05 -0.33 17.09
N ALA A 232 22.80 -1.58 17.51
CA ALA A 232 21.73 -2.38 16.92
C ALA A 232 20.36 -1.78 17.27
N VAL A 233 19.45 -1.76 16.30
CA VAL A 233 18.16 -1.05 16.38
C VAL A 233 17.32 -1.51 17.58
N GLU A 234 17.37 -2.78 17.95
CA GLU A 234 16.66 -3.36 19.10
C GLU A 234 17.16 -2.86 20.47
N THR A 235 18.36 -2.26 20.52
CA THR A 235 18.95 -1.70 21.74
C THR A 235 18.62 -0.22 21.94
N LEU A 236 18.04 0.43 20.93
CA LEU A 236 17.73 1.85 20.97
C LEU A 236 16.47 2.14 21.79
N ARG A 237 16.43 3.29 22.46
CA ARG A 237 15.32 3.74 23.29
C ARG A 237 14.95 5.18 22.98
N PRO A 238 13.74 5.65 23.31
CA PRO A 238 13.42 7.06 23.26
C PRO A 238 14.48 7.89 24.00
N GLY A 239 14.92 9.00 23.40
CA GLY A 239 15.99 9.86 23.91
C GLY A 239 17.38 9.55 23.34
N ASP A 240 17.65 8.32 22.87
CA ASP A 240 18.91 8.01 22.18
C ASP A 240 19.09 8.90 20.95
N ARG A 241 20.31 9.38 20.69
CA ARG A 241 20.59 10.32 19.60
C ARG A 241 21.14 9.60 18.38
N VAL A 242 20.42 9.70 17.27
CA VAL A 242 20.75 9.09 15.99
C VAL A 242 21.27 10.16 15.02
N MET A 243 22.29 9.82 14.24
CA MET A 243 22.78 10.69 13.18
C MET A 243 21.72 10.80 12.07
N THR A 244 21.33 12.01 11.76
CA THR A 244 20.44 12.33 10.63
C THR A 244 21.19 13.14 9.59
N ARG A 245 20.80 12.99 8.33
CA ARG A 245 21.45 13.68 7.20
C ARG A 245 21.38 15.20 7.31
N ASP A 246 20.20 15.73 7.62
CA ASP A 246 19.92 17.16 7.49
C ASP A 246 20.04 17.92 8.81
N HIS A 247 19.89 17.23 9.95
CA HIS A 247 19.74 17.87 11.25
C HIS A 247 20.75 17.34 12.30
N GLY A 248 21.77 16.58 11.90
CA GLY A 248 22.76 16.02 12.81
C GLY A 248 22.15 15.06 13.84
N TRP A 249 22.61 15.10 15.09
CA TRP A 249 22.18 14.20 16.16
C TRP A 249 20.77 14.50 16.68
N GLN A 250 19.78 13.73 16.24
CA GLN A 250 18.38 13.87 16.64
C GLN A 250 17.97 12.78 17.64
N ALA A 251 17.22 13.17 18.66
CA ALA A 251 16.71 12.22 19.66
C ALA A 251 15.53 11.42 19.10
N ILE A 252 15.60 10.10 19.25
CA ILE A 252 14.46 9.21 18.98
C ILE A 252 13.31 9.63 19.89
N ARG A 253 12.13 9.84 19.31
CA ARG A 253 10.91 10.10 20.07
C ARG A 253 10.22 8.81 20.44
N TRP A 254 10.11 7.90 19.49
CA TRP A 254 9.49 6.62 19.73
C TRP A 254 10.20 5.54 18.94
N ILE A 255 10.22 4.35 19.52
CA ILE A 255 10.65 3.13 18.86
C ILE A 255 9.58 2.07 19.02
N GLY A 256 9.08 1.56 17.91
CA GLY A 256 8.16 0.43 17.91
C GLY A 256 8.83 -0.80 17.37
N SER A 257 8.42 -1.96 17.87
CA SER A 257 8.86 -3.23 17.33
C SER A 257 7.68 -4.17 17.07
N ARG A 258 7.87 -5.09 16.12
CA ARG A 258 6.89 -6.11 15.80
C ARG A 258 7.58 -7.39 15.34
N ARG A 259 7.32 -8.48 16.05
CA ARG A 259 7.66 -9.84 15.60
C ARG A 259 6.75 -10.24 14.45
N VAL A 260 7.36 -10.76 13.39
CA VAL A 260 6.72 -11.39 12.24
C VAL A 260 7.23 -12.83 12.21
N ASP A 261 6.34 -13.79 12.49
CA ASP A 261 6.71 -15.20 12.47
C ASP A 261 6.78 -15.75 11.02
N GLY A 262 7.41 -16.92 10.86
CA GLY A 262 7.57 -17.55 9.54
C GLY A 262 6.25 -17.93 8.88
N SER A 263 5.23 -18.28 9.65
CA SER A 263 3.88 -18.51 9.12
C SER A 263 3.28 -17.26 8.50
N LEU A 264 3.51 -16.10 9.11
CA LEU A 264 3.06 -14.81 8.61
C LEU A 264 3.84 -14.40 7.36
N LEU A 265 5.14 -14.70 7.29
CA LEU A 265 5.93 -14.48 6.06
C LEU A 265 5.45 -15.34 4.88
N ARG A 266 5.06 -16.60 5.14
CA ARG A 266 4.45 -17.48 4.12
C ARG A 266 3.11 -16.96 3.64
N ALA A 267 2.22 -16.63 4.57
CA ALA A 267 0.87 -16.15 4.27
C ALA A 267 0.88 -14.76 3.62
N PHE A 268 1.85 -13.91 3.95
CA PHE A 268 1.94 -12.53 3.48
C PHE A 268 3.33 -12.23 2.90
N PRO A 269 3.63 -12.65 1.66
CA PRO A 269 4.95 -12.45 1.05
C PRO A 269 5.41 -10.99 0.98
N LYS A 270 4.48 -10.03 1.02
CA LYS A 270 4.78 -8.59 1.06
C LYS A 270 5.39 -8.11 2.39
N MET A 271 5.35 -8.95 3.45
CA MET A 271 6.02 -8.70 4.73
C MET A 271 7.48 -9.15 4.72
N ARG A 272 7.89 -9.97 3.74
CA ARG A 272 9.29 -10.38 3.57
C ARG A 272 10.17 -9.16 3.33
N PRO A 273 11.35 -9.07 3.96
CA PRO A 273 12.22 -7.93 3.78
C PRO A 273 12.80 -7.92 2.38
N VAL A 274 13.18 -6.74 1.90
CA VAL A 274 14.16 -6.61 0.83
C VAL A 274 15.54 -6.64 1.46
N ARG A 275 16.38 -7.56 0.99
CA ARG A 275 17.81 -7.57 1.25
C ARG A 275 18.49 -6.65 0.25
N ILE A 276 19.24 -5.69 0.76
CA ILE A 276 20.14 -4.82 0.03
C ILE A 276 21.56 -5.28 0.38
N GLY A 277 22.22 -5.96 -0.55
CA GLY A 277 23.54 -6.54 -0.32
C GLY A 277 24.61 -5.50 -0.03
N ALA A 278 25.65 -5.86 0.74
CA ALA A 278 26.78 -4.98 0.98
C ALA A 278 27.38 -4.41 -0.33
N GLY A 279 27.70 -3.11 -0.33
CA GLY A 279 28.28 -2.40 -1.49
C GLY A 279 27.33 -2.16 -2.68
N THR A 280 26.04 -2.50 -2.59
CA THR A 280 25.11 -2.39 -3.74
C THR A 280 24.56 -0.98 -3.98
N LEU A 281 24.53 -0.12 -2.97
CA LEU A 281 24.03 1.25 -3.08
C LEU A 281 25.11 2.24 -3.49
N GLY A 282 26.37 1.97 -3.14
CA GLY A 282 27.53 2.82 -3.41
C GLY A 282 28.82 2.18 -2.92
N PRO A 283 29.97 2.86 -3.07
CA PRO A 283 31.25 2.35 -2.56
C PRO A 283 31.13 2.07 -1.05
N ASP A 284 31.32 0.81 -0.68
CA ASP A 284 31.20 0.30 0.71
C ASP A 284 29.83 0.56 1.37
N LEU A 285 28.77 0.72 0.58
CA LEU A 285 27.41 1.00 1.06
C LEU A 285 26.35 0.03 0.49
N PRO A 286 25.51 -0.58 1.33
CA PRO A 286 25.65 -0.66 2.79
C PRO A 286 26.93 -1.44 3.18
N ARG A 287 27.42 -1.25 4.41
CA ARG A 287 28.65 -1.90 4.92
C ARG A 287 28.48 -3.39 5.16
N ARG A 288 27.25 -3.81 5.47
CA ARG A 288 26.79 -5.21 5.50
C ARG A 288 25.43 -5.29 4.81
N ASP A 289 24.92 -6.50 4.65
CA ASP A 289 23.58 -6.70 4.13
C ASP A 289 22.54 -6.00 5.00
N LEU A 290 21.79 -5.08 4.38
CA LEU A 290 20.72 -4.31 5.02
C LEU A 290 19.38 -4.95 4.68
N TYR A 291 18.59 -5.27 5.70
CA TYR A 291 17.27 -5.87 5.55
C TYR A 291 16.21 -4.88 6.03
N VAL A 292 15.34 -4.48 5.09
CA VAL A 292 14.27 -3.52 5.35
C VAL A 292 12.96 -4.01 4.77
N SER A 293 11.83 -3.55 5.30
CA SER A 293 10.54 -3.89 4.70
C SER A 293 10.45 -3.37 3.25
N GLN A 294 9.60 -3.99 2.44
CA GLN A 294 9.47 -3.68 1.00
C GLN A 294 9.16 -2.21 0.69
N GLN A 295 8.48 -1.52 1.58
CA GLN A 295 8.07 -0.13 1.40
C GLN A 295 9.05 0.86 2.01
N HIS A 296 9.99 0.40 2.85
CA HIS A 296 11.03 1.22 3.45
C HIS A 296 11.82 1.92 2.35
N ARG A 297 11.95 3.24 2.46
CA ARG A 297 12.57 4.03 1.40
C ARG A 297 14.05 4.25 1.65
N ILE A 298 14.79 4.07 0.57
CA ILE A 298 16.22 4.29 0.49
C ILE A 298 16.43 5.65 -0.16
N LEU A 299 17.36 6.45 0.38
CA LEU A 299 17.76 7.68 -0.28
C LEU A 299 18.53 7.34 -1.56
N VAL A 300 18.09 7.88 -2.68
CA VAL A 300 18.81 7.80 -3.95
C VAL A 300 19.21 9.21 -4.38
N GLY A 301 20.51 9.48 -4.35
CA GLY A 301 21.13 10.71 -4.80
C GLY A 301 21.92 10.49 -6.07
N SER A 302 21.40 10.93 -7.23
CA SER A 302 22.10 10.72 -8.50
C SER A 302 21.66 11.68 -9.61
N ARG A 303 22.52 11.89 -10.62
CA ARG A 303 22.14 12.60 -11.85
C ARG A 303 20.99 11.91 -12.60
N ILE A 304 20.75 10.62 -12.36
CA ILE A 304 19.62 9.90 -12.95
C ILE A 304 18.34 10.32 -12.21
N ALA A 305 18.37 10.39 -10.88
CA ALA A 305 17.27 10.92 -10.07
C ALA A 305 16.94 12.35 -10.47
N GLU A 306 17.94 13.22 -10.61
CA GLU A 306 17.78 14.61 -11.05
C GLU A 306 17.06 14.71 -12.40
N ARG A 307 17.45 13.91 -13.39
CA ARG A 307 16.82 13.90 -14.71
C ARG A 307 15.39 13.36 -14.71
N ILE A 308 15.09 12.38 -13.86
CA ILE A 308 13.75 11.77 -13.82
C ILE A 308 12.79 12.61 -12.98
N PHE A 309 13.26 13.13 -11.85
CA PHE A 309 12.43 13.76 -10.81
C PHE A 309 12.56 15.29 -10.75
N GLY A 310 13.53 15.87 -11.43
CA GLY A 310 13.88 17.29 -11.27
C GLY A 310 14.52 17.59 -9.91
N GLN A 311 14.94 16.54 -9.18
CA GLN A 311 15.41 16.62 -7.81
C GLN A 311 16.67 15.76 -7.65
N PRO A 312 17.75 16.28 -7.03
CA PRO A 312 19.01 15.56 -6.94
C PRO A 312 18.93 14.33 -6.03
N GLU A 313 17.99 14.35 -5.08
CA GLU A 313 17.76 13.30 -4.09
C GLU A 313 16.27 12.96 -4.02
N VAL A 314 15.97 11.66 -3.98
CA VAL A 314 14.60 11.15 -3.83
C VAL A 314 14.58 9.94 -2.91
N LEU A 315 13.46 9.71 -2.25
CA LEU A 315 13.22 8.50 -1.45
C LEU A 315 12.52 7.44 -2.31
N VAL A 316 13.11 6.25 -2.39
CA VAL A 316 12.64 5.15 -3.23
C VAL A 316 12.38 3.92 -2.38
N ALA A 317 11.15 3.40 -2.40
CA ALA A 317 10.80 2.17 -1.70
C ALA A 317 11.68 1.00 -2.18
N ALA A 318 12.20 0.20 -1.24
CA ALA A 318 13.15 -0.88 -1.52
C ALA A 318 12.63 -1.89 -2.57
N ARG A 319 11.33 -2.20 -2.58
CA ARG A 319 10.70 -3.07 -3.59
C ARG A 319 10.79 -2.56 -5.03
N PHE A 320 11.01 -1.26 -5.24
CA PHE A 320 11.18 -0.72 -6.58
C PHE A 320 12.63 -0.80 -7.05
N LEU A 321 13.56 -1.09 -6.14
CA LEU A 321 14.98 -1.33 -6.41
C LEU A 321 15.27 -2.82 -6.65
N THR A 322 14.32 -3.72 -6.34
CA THR A 322 14.46 -5.15 -6.65
C THR A 322 14.68 -5.35 -8.15
N GLY A 323 15.70 -6.12 -8.51
CA GLY A 323 16.14 -6.30 -9.90
C GLY A 323 17.38 -5.50 -10.27
N ILE A 324 17.87 -4.63 -9.38
CA ILE A 324 19.28 -4.23 -9.36
C ILE A 324 20.09 -5.41 -8.78
N PRO A 325 21.21 -5.84 -9.41
CA PRO A 325 22.05 -6.90 -8.88
C PRO A 325 22.41 -6.66 -7.41
N GLY A 326 22.17 -7.66 -6.57
CA GLY A 326 22.39 -7.58 -5.11
C GLY A 326 21.23 -7.03 -4.29
N ILE A 327 20.12 -6.61 -4.91
CA ILE A 327 18.89 -6.17 -4.23
C ILE A 327 17.73 -7.09 -4.60
N ALA A 328 17.22 -7.84 -3.63
CA ALA A 328 16.17 -8.83 -3.83
C ALA A 328 15.28 -8.97 -2.59
N VAL A 329 14.07 -9.53 -2.76
CA VAL A 329 13.26 -9.97 -1.63
C VAL A 329 13.95 -11.18 -0.98
N ASP A 330 13.97 -11.21 0.35
CA ASP A 330 14.42 -12.37 1.11
C ASP A 330 13.30 -13.41 1.17
N GLU A 331 13.53 -14.55 0.51
CA GLU A 331 12.57 -15.64 0.42
C GLU A 331 12.65 -16.60 1.62
N SER A 332 13.45 -16.29 2.66
CA SER A 332 13.47 -17.07 3.90
C SER A 332 12.17 -16.94 4.69
N ASP A 333 11.75 -18.05 5.30
CA ASP A 333 10.62 -18.11 6.24
C ASP A 333 11.08 -17.88 7.68
N ASP A 334 12.30 -17.40 7.88
CA ASP A 334 12.85 -17.15 9.20
C ASP A 334 12.12 -15.95 9.82
N GLY A 335 11.35 -16.22 10.88
CA GLY A 335 10.66 -15.17 11.61
C GLY A 335 11.64 -14.09 12.08
N LEU A 336 11.22 -12.83 11.97
CA LEU A 336 12.06 -11.66 12.19
C LEU A 336 11.35 -10.62 13.04
N ASP A 337 12.12 -9.75 13.68
CA ASP A 337 11.59 -8.58 14.36
C ASP A 337 11.85 -7.34 13.51
N TYR A 338 10.81 -6.55 13.30
CA TYR A 338 10.87 -5.27 12.65
C TYR A 338 10.87 -4.14 13.68
N PHE A 339 11.63 -3.08 13.42
CA PHE A 339 11.76 -1.91 14.26
C PHE A 339 11.50 -0.61 13.49
N HIS A 340 10.94 0.37 14.17
CA HIS A 340 10.58 1.68 13.65
C HIS A 340 11.25 2.78 14.47
N LEU A 341 11.82 3.78 13.82
CA LEU A 341 12.39 4.94 14.49
C LEU A 341 11.57 6.17 14.14
N LEU A 342 10.96 6.82 15.12
CA LEU A 342 10.21 8.05 14.94
C LEU A 342 10.95 9.23 15.57
N PHE A 343 10.99 10.35 14.84
CA PHE A 343 11.57 11.61 15.28
C PHE A 343 10.51 12.71 15.22
N ASN A 344 10.89 13.94 15.61
CA ASN A 344 10.01 15.11 15.49
C ASN A 344 9.63 15.43 14.04
N ARG A 345 10.50 15.06 13.09
CA ARG A 345 10.32 15.25 11.66
C ARG A 345 10.61 13.93 10.97
N HIS A 346 10.27 13.84 9.69
CA HIS A 346 10.79 12.76 8.88
C HIS A 346 12.29 12.97 8.67
N GLU A 347 13.10 12.00 9.06
CA GLU A 347 14.56 12.09 8.98
C GLU A 347 15.12 11.06 8.00
N ILE A 348 16.31 11.34 7.47
CA ILE A 348 17.14 10.34 6.80
C ILE A 348 18.22 9.93 7.80
N VAL A 349 18.23 8.65 8.18
CA VAL A 349 19.16 8.06 9.14
C VAL A 349 20.25 7.26 8.43
N ILE A 350 21.31 6.94 9.18
CA ILE A 350 22.39 6.07 8.71
C ILE A 350 22.20 4.67 9.30
N SER A 351 21.82 3.71 8.45
CA SER A 351 21.61 2.30 8.78
C SER A 351 22.57 1.42 7.98
N GLU A 352 23.40 0.62 8.65
CA GLU A 352 24.49 -0.15 8.03
C GLU A 352 25.40 0.72 7.14
N GLY A 353 25.64 1.97 7.57
CA GLY A 353 26.34 2.99 6.79
C GLY A 353 25.54 3.62 5.65
N ALA A 354 24.45 3.00 5.20
CA ALA A 354 23.59 3.50 4.12
C ALA A 354 22.53 4.50 4.60
N GLN A 355 22.09 5.37 3.70
CA GLN A 355 21.07 6.39 3.99
C GLN A 355 19.66 5.88 3.73
N THR A 356 18.85 5.82 4.78
CA THR A 356 17.49 5.29 4.77
C THR A 356 16.55 6.21 5.53
N GLU A 357 15.26 6.03 5.35
CA GLU A 357 14.27 6.90 5.99
C GLU A 357 13.95 6.48 7.43
N SER A 358 13.61 7.43 8.28
CA SER A 358 12.91 7.15 9.54
C SER A 358 11.43 6.89 9.27
N LEU A 359 10.66 6.51 10.29
CA LEU A 359 9.22 6.38 10.15
C LEU A 359 8.61 7.73 9.73
N PHE A 360 7.93 7.73 8.59
CA PHE A 360 7.16 8.87 8.08
C PHE A 360 5.68 8.71 8.43
N THR A 361 5.13 9.55 9.29
CA THR A 361 3.75 9.46 9.83
C THR A 361 2.68 10.17 8.99
N GLY A 362 2.78 10.13 7.65
CA GLY A 362 1.71 10.58 6.75
C GLY A 362 0.34 9.97 7.10
N PRO A 363 -0.81 10.57 6.70
CA PRO A 363 -2.15 10.04 6.98
C PRO A 363 -2.33 8.55 6.61
N GLU A 364 -1.68 8.11 5.54
CA GLU A 364 -1.67 6.70 5.11
C GLU A 364 -0.69 5.81 5.90
N ALA A 365 0.40 6.36 6.42
CA ALA A 365 1.38 5.60 7.20
C ALA A 365 0.92 5.35 8.65
N LEU A 366 0.16 6.27 9.24
CA LEU A 366 -0.45 6.08 10.56
C LEU A 366 -1.52 4.97 10.57
N LYS A 367 -2.16 4.70 9.42
CA LYS A 367 -3.09 3.57 9.25
C LYS A 367 -2.37 2.21 9.24
N ALA A 368 -1.08 2.22 8.89
CA ALA A 368 -0.24 1.03 8.82
C ALA A 368 0.51 0.76 10.13
N VAL A 369 0.34 1.52 11.20
CA VAL A 369 0.95 1.22 12.52
C VAL A 369 -0.05 0.42 13.37
N SER A 370 0.42 -0.52 14.21
CA SER A 370 -0.48 -1.29 15.08
C SER A 370 -1.25 -0.37 16.03
N ALA A 371 -2.41 -0.82 16.53
CA ALA A 371 -3.25 0.02 17.38
C ALA A 371 -2.58 0.38 18.72
N GLU A 372 -1.73 -0.51 19.24
CA GLU A 372 -0.92 -0.32 20.44
C GLU A 372 0.18 0.71 20.19
N ALA A 373 0.94 0.54 19.11
CA ALA A 373 1.98 1.47 18.70
C ALA A 373 1.41 2.86 18.39
N ARG A 374 0.23 2.92 17.75
CA ARG A 374 -0.50 4.16 17.51
C ARG A 374 -0.98 4.79 18.81
N ALA A 375 -1.50 4.01 19.75
CA ALA A 375 -1.94 4.52 21.06
C ALA A 375 -0.77 5.04 21.90
N GLU A 376 0.37 4.37 21.85
CA GLU A 376 1.62 4.81 22.49
C GLU A 376 2.14 6.10 21.85
N MET A 377 2.19 6.18 20.52
CA MET A 377 2.51 7.42 19.79
C MET A 377 1.59 8.58 20.18
N LEU A 378 0.28 8.33 20.24
CA LEU A 378 -0.74 9.29 20.63
C LEU A 378 -0.55 9.80 22.06
N ALA A 379 -0.21 8.90 22.99
CA ALA A 379 -0.02 9.23 24.40
C ALA A 379 1.28 10.00 24.66
N LEU A 380 2.38 9.59 24.02
CA LEU A 380 3.70 10.19 24.25
C LEU A 380 3.91 11.48 23.47
N PHE A 381 3.26 11.63 22.31
CA PHE A 381 3.47 12.77 21.41
C PHE A 381 2.16 13.35 20.90
N PRO A 382 1.30 13.86 21.82
CA PRO A 382 0.03 14.46 21.41
C PRO A 382 0.26 15.66 20.46
N ASP A 383 1.40 16.34 20.57
CA ASP A 383 1.74 17.49 19.73
C ASP A 383 2.22 17.11 18.31
N LEU A 384 2.65 15.86 18.08
CA LEU A 384 3.00 15.35 16.75
C LEU A 384 1.79 15.30 15.82
N LEU A 385 0.59 15.17 16.38
CA LEU A 385 -0.68 15.27 15.66
C LEU A 385 -1.31 16.66 15.72
N ARG A 386 -0.79 17.56 16.56
CA ARG A 386 -1.23 18.96 16.64
C ARG A 386 -0.43 19.91 15.75
N GLY A 387 0.61 19.43 15.08
CA GLY A 387 1.34 20.23 14.11
C GLY A 387 0.39 20.81 13.06
N ASP A 388 0.48 22.13 12.84
CA ASP A 388 -0.31 22.84 11.83
C ASP A 388 0.14 22.40 10.42
N GLY A 389 -0.36 21.26 9.96
CA GLY A 389 -0.19 20.78 8.59
C GLY A 389 0.19 19.30 8.45
N PRO A 390 0.06 18.75 7.23
CA PRO A 390 0.40 17.37 6.95
C PRO A 390 1.91 17.13 7.15
N PRO A 391 2.32 15.93 7.60
CA PRO A 391 3.73 15.57 7.73
C PRO A 391 4.47 15.78 6.41
N VAL A 392 5.62 16.46 6.45
CA VAL A 392 6.45 16.72 5.27
C VAL A 392 7.56 15.68 5.20
N PRO A 393 7.77 14.99 4.07
CA PRO A 393 8.84 14.03 3.96
C PRO A 393 10.20 14.72 3.81
N ALA A 394 11.27 14.13 4.36
CA ALA A 394 12.64 14.63 4.25
C ALA A 394 13.07 14.91 2.80
N ARG A 395 12.62 14.08 1.86
CA ARG A 395 12.81 14.25 0.42
C ARG A 395 11.56 13.82 -0.36
N PRO A 396 11.42 14.24 -1.63
CA PRO A 396 10.34 13.78 -2.49
C PRO A 396 10.31 12.25 -2.60
N ILE A 397 9.13 11.68 -2.42
CA ILE A 397 8.92 10.23 -2.50
C ILE A 397 8.66 9.84 -3.96
N ALA A 398 9.46 8.92 -4.48
CA ALA A 398 9.32 8.43 -5.84
C ALA A 398 8.10 7.53 -5.99
N SER A 399 7.18 7.90 -6.89
CA SER A 399 6.01 7.08 -7.23
C SER A 399 6.37 5.89 -8.14
N GLY A 400 5.60 4.80 -8.06
CA GLY A 400 6.02 3.48 -8.53
C GLY A 400 6.55 3.40 -9.97
N ARG A 401 5.88 4.00 -10.96
CA ARG A 401 6.36 3.94 -12.37
C ARG A 401 7.73 4.60 -12.52
N ARG A 402 7.89 5.80 -11.95
CA ARG A 402 9.14 6.58 -12.04
C ARG A 402 10.25 5.96 -11.20
N ALA A 403 9.92 5.39 -10.04
CA ALA A 403 10.85 4.65 -9.18
C ALA A 403 11.45 3.43 -9.90
N ARG A 404 10.61 2.63 -10.58
CA ARG A 404 11.08 1.48 -11.37
C ARG A 404 11.91 1.89 -12.58
N GLU A 405 11.60 3.02 -13.20
CA GLU A 405 12.41 3.59 -14.28
C GLU A 405 13.79 4.02 -13.78
N LEU A 406 13.85 4.67 -12.61
CA LEU A 406 15.09 5.03 -11.94
C LEU A 406 15.95 3.78 -11.67
N ALA A 407 15.36 2.75 -11.07
CA ALA A 407 16.06 1.50 -10.76
C ALA A 407 16.62 0.83 -12.03
N ARG A 408 15.82 0.73 -13.10
CA ARG A 408 16.28 0.20 -14.40
C ARG A 408 17.46 0.98 -14.95
N ARG A 409 17.41 2.31 -14.94
CA ARG A 409 18.53 3.13 -15.44
C ARG A 409 19.80 3.01 -14.59
N HIS A 410 19.67 2.83 -13.28
CA HIS A 410 20.82 2.59 -12.40
C HIS A 410 21.48 1.25 -12.71
N ARG A 411 20.67 0.19 -12.86
CA ARG A 411 21.14 -1.13 -13.30
C ARG A 411 21.85 -1.06 -14.65
N ASP A 412 21.20 -0.50 -15.66
CA ASP A 412 21.70 -0.52 -17.04
C ASP A 412 22.98 0.33 -17.22
N ARG A 413 23.20 1.33 -16.34
CA ARG A 413 24.35 2.25 -16.41
C ARG A 413 25.44 1.97 -15.37
N GLY A 414 25.24 1.00 -14.47
CA GLY A 414 26.16 0.69 -13.37
C GLY A 414 26.48 1.91 -12.50
N LYS A 415 25.52 2.81 -12.28
CA LYS A 415 25.74 4.03 -11.48
C LYS A 415 25.33 3.81 -10.03
N VAL A 416 26.17 4.28 -9.12
CA VAL A 416 25.90 4.28 -7.67
C VAL A 416 24.68 5.14 -7.35
N MET A 417 23.90 4.71 -6.35
CA MET A 417 22.68 5.36 -5.87
C MET A 417 22.96 6.26 -4.66
N GLN A 418 24.01 5.95 -3.90
CA GLN A 418 24.52 6.76 -2.81
C GLN A 418 26.01 7.01 -3.04
N GLY A 419 26.43 8.25 -2.87
CA GLY A 419 27.84 8.63 -2.93
C GLY A 419 28.31 9.17 -1.60
N ALA A 420 29.62 9.09 -1.35
CA ALA A 420 30.27 9.88 -0.32
C ALA A 420 30.26 11.35 -0.77
N ARG A 421 29.22 12.10 -0.41
CA ARG A 421 29.25 13.57 -0.50
C ARG A 421 28.78 14.18 0.82
N ALA A 422 29.78 14.81 1.44
CA ALA A 422 29.85 15.66 2.63
C ALA A 422 29.40 15.01 3.93
#